data_AF-A0A0J5FWT8-F1
#
_entry.id   AF-A0A0J5FWT8-F1
#
_cell.length_a   1.000
_cell.length_b   1.000
_cell.length_c   1.000
_cell.angle_alpha   90.00
_cell.angle_beta   90.00
_cell.angle_gamma   90.00
#
_symmetry.space_group_name_H-M   'P 1'
#
loop_
_entity.id
_entity.type
_entity.pdbx_description
1 polymer ?
#
loop_
_entity_poly.entity_id
_entity_poly.type
_entity_poly.pdbx_seq_one_letter_code
_entity_poly.pdbx_strand_id
1 'polypeptide(L)'
;MTGYILADNFTLNRSEEGTYSAFDLNIATALLAGSKLEGMTNEGDAMMKAPNGLSWIIAKNHDLAREKELAKQYNCSCYNPMTHELFTRFIMREYPMTIDPVVTVNGNLVGQWRVASNGASTGINFTTAFQHKLPEFCVTQSESMTEAIVHNGLMQAGIGRNAYLYFQQDMETYDVVFISPQTAEAIKQDSSFWAYCVRVAELDQYAVIGVPEEEERLAVEKAKLALVVQMAEYKRENASESIDGVL
;
A
#
# COMPACT_ATOMS: atom_id res chain seq x y z
N MET A 1 -2.22 6.12 -13.89
CA MET A 1 -2.85 6.54 -12.62
C MET A 1 -3.46 5.30 -11.96
N THR A 2 -3.17 5.05 -10.69
CA THR A 2 -3.73 3.92 -9.93
C THR A 2 -4.56 4.47 -8.78
N GLY A 3 -5.84 4.10 -8.70
CA GLY A 3 -6.73 4.50 -7.60
C GLY A 3 -6.97 3.33 -6.65
N TYR A 4 -6.89 3.56 -5.35
CA TYR A 4 -7.19 2.57 -4.30
C TYR A 4 -8.54 2.90 -3.66
N ILE A 5 -9.49 1.98 -3.71
CA ILE A 5 -10.79 2.14 -3.06
C ILE A 5 -10.58 1.91 -1.56
N LEU A 6 -10.92 2.92 -0.75
CA LEU A 6 -10.81 2.83 0.72
C LEU A 6 -12.18 2.85 1.41
N ALA A 7 -13.18 3.43 0.75
CA ALA A 7 -14.57 3.47 1.20
C ALA A 7 -15.48 3.68 -0.03
N ASP A 8 -16.78 3.40 0.12
CA ASP A 8 -17.79 3.53 -0.95
C ASP A 8 -17.76 4.89 -1.67
N ASN A 9 -17.34 5.95 -0.96
CA ASN A 9 -17.29 7.33 -1.45
C ASN A 9 -15.87 7.90 -1.55
N PHE A 10 -14.82 7.07 -1.46
CA PHE A 10 -13.45 7.56 -1.53
C PHE A 10 -12.47 6.60 -2.20
N THR A 11 -11.77 7.13 -3.20
CA THR A 11 -10.66 6.49 -3.90
C THR A 11 -9.40 7.34 -3.73
N LEU A 12 -8.36 6.77 -3.12
CA LEU A 12 -7.05 7.40 -3.03
C LEU A 12 -6.32 7.25 -4.36
N ASN A 13 -6.07 8.37 -5.03
CA ASN A 13 -5.42 8.36 -6.33
C ASN A 13 -3.91 8.57 -6.26
N ARG A 14 -3.16 7.70 -6.93
CA ARG A 14 -1.72 7.82 -7.13
C ARG A 14 -1.43 8.41 -8.51
N SER A 15 -0.64 9.48 -8.53
CA SER A 15 -0.14 10.10 -9.76
C SER A 15 0.71 9.12 -10.58
N GLU A 16 0.98 9.46 -11.85
CA GLU A 16 1.88 8.67 -12.69
C GLU A 16 3.32 8.66 -12.16
N GLU A 17 3.73 9.72 -11.48
CA GLU A 17 5.00 9.87 -10.79
C GLU A 17 5.05 9.08 -9.46
N GLY A 18 3.96 8.42 -9.10
CA GLY A 18 3.88 7.58 -7.92
C GLY A 18 3.63 8.33 -6.61
N THR A 19 3.24 9.60 -6.68
CA THR A 19 2.95 10.47 -5.53
C THR A 19 1.45 10.53 -5.22
N TYR A 20 1.11 10.84 -3.97
CA TYR A 20 -0.27 11.06 -3.52
C TYR A 20 -0.45 12.52 -3.13
N SER A 21 -1.67 13.04 -3.27
CA SER A 21 -1.96 14.36 -2.72
C SER A 21 -1.92 14.31 -1.19
N ALA A 22 -1.36 15.35 -0.56
CA ALA A 22 -1.30 15.42 0.91
C ALA A 22 -2.71 15.42 1.54
N PHE A 23 -3.69 16.01 0.86
CA PHE A 23 -5.08 16.01 1.31
C PHE A 23 -5.71 14.61 1.28
N ASP A 24 -5.53 13.87 0.18
CA ASP A 24 -6.09 12.52 0.05
C ASP A 24 -5.42 11.55 1.03
N LEU A 25 -4.11 11.72 1.30
CA LEU A 25 -3.41 10.94 2.33
C LEU A 25 -3.97 11.19 3.74
N ASN A 26 -4.40 12.41 4.05
CA ASN A 26 -5.04 12.71 5.32
C ASN A 26 -6.39 11.98 5.44
N ILE A 27 -7.21 11.99 4.39
CA ILE A 27 -8.47 11.24 4.37
C ILE A 27 -8.20 9.74 4.48
N ALA A 28 -7.27 9.20 3.71
CA ALA A 28 -6.89 7.79 3.77
C ALA A 28 -6.44 7.36 5.18
N THR A 29 -5.59 8.17 5.83
CA THR A 29 -5.13 7.93 7.21
C THR A 29 -6.30 7.92 8.19
N ALA A 30 -7.25 8.84 8.02
CA ALA A 30 -8.43 8.92 8.87
C ALA A 30 -9.36 7.70 8.69
N LEU A 31 -9.55 7.24 7.45
CA LEU A 31 -10.33 6.04 7.14
C LEU A 31 -9.67 4.79 7.73
N LEU A 32 -8.34 4.64 7.59
CA LEU A 32 -7.60 3.57 8.26
C LEU A 32 -7.69 3.65 9.78
N ALA A 33 -7.84 4.86 10.34
CA ALA A 33 -8.08 5.07 11.76
C ALA A 33 -9.54 4.76 12.21
N GLY A 34 -10.36 4.19 11.33
CA GLY A 34 -11.75 3.83 11.59
C GLY A 34 -12.74 4.99 11.47
N SER A 35 -12.31 6.16 11.01
CA SER A 35 -13.22 7.28 10.73
C SER A 35 -14.02 7.02 9.45
N LYS A 36 -15.10 7.76 9.27
CA LYS A 36 -15.92 7.74 8.05
C LYS A 36 -15.92 9.10 7.38
N LEU A 37 -15.81 9.14 6.07
CA LEU A 37 -16.01 10.34 5.27
C LEU A 37 -17.52 10.59 5.12
N GLU A 38 -18.06 11.63 5.75
CA GLU A 38 -19.48 12.00 5.61
C GLU A 38 -19.74 12.83 4.35
N GLY A 39 -18.75 13.60 3.90
CA GLY A 39 -18.86 14.39 2.67
C GLY A 39 -17.74 15.41 2.53
N MET A 40 -17.92 16.31 1.55
CA MET A 40 -17.03 17.44 1.31
C MET A 40 -17.80 18.75 1.47
N THR A 41 -17.14 19.78 1.99
CA THR A 41 -17.67 21.14 1.96
C THR A 41 -17.64 21.70 0.53
N ASN A 42 -18.34 22.82 0.28
CA ASN A 42 -18.28 23.51 -1.01
C ASN A 42 -16.88 23.98 -1.40
N GLU A 43 -15.99 24.13 -0.41
CA GLU A 43 -14.61 24.60 -0.58
C GLU A 43 -13.62 23.42 -0.68
N GLY A 44 -14.13 22.19 -0.56
CA GLY A 44 -13.38 20.94 -0.75
C GLY A 44 -12.71 20.41 0.51
N ASP A 45 -13.11 20.86 1.70
CA ASP A 45 -12.65 20.29 2.98
C ASP A 45 -13.43 19.02 3.30
N ALA A 46 -12.78 18.03 3.92
CA ALA A 46 -13.42 16.75 4.21
C ALA A 46 -14.12 16.78 5.57
N MET A 47 -15.41 16.44 5.59
CA MET A 47 -16.16 16.21 6.81
C MET A 47 -16.04 14.74 7.21
N MET A 48 -15.50 14.52 8.40
CA MET A 48 -15.19 13.21 8.94
C MET A 48 -16.02 12.92 10.19
N LYS A 49 -16.26 11.63 10.44
CA LYS A 49 -16.91 11.15 11.65
C LYS A 49 -16.07 10.09 12.32
N ALA A 50 -15.74 10.33 13.59
CA ALA A 50 -15.00 9.40 14.41
C ALA A 50 -15.86 8.16 14.78
N PRO A 51 -15.26 7.04 15.19
CA PRO A 51 -15.98 5.83 15.61
C PRO A 51 -17.01 6.06 16.73
N ASN A 52 -16.76 7.03 17.62
CA ASN A 52 -17.67 7.41 18.70
C ASN A 52 -18.82 8.34 18.25
N GLY A 53 -18.91 8.64 16.95
CA GLY A 53 -19.96 9.46 16.36
C GLY A 53 -19.69 10.96 16.32
N LEU A 54 -18.57 11.44 16.87
CA LEU A 54 -18.21 12.87 16.83
C LEU A 54 -17.73 13.29 15.44
N SER A 55 -18.28 14.39 14.92
CA SER A 55 -17.85 14.99 13.65
C SER A 55 -16.61 15.86 13.83
N TRP A 56 -15.77 15.91 12.80
CA TRP A 56 -14.54 16.70 12.71
C TRP A 56 -14.16 16.94 11.24
N ILE A 57 -13.19 17.80 10.95
CA ILE A 57 -12.84 18.22 9.59
C ILE A 57 -11.35 18.03 9.28
N ILE A 58 -11.05 17.72 8.01
CA ILE A 58 -9.71 17.84 7.41
C ILE A 58 -9.74 19.03 6.46
N ALA A 59 -8.94 20.05 6.74
CA ALA A 59 -8.78 21.19 5.84
C ALA A 59 -8.03 20.78 4.57
N LYS A 60 -8.49 21.25 3.41
CA LYS A 60 -7.79 21.05 2.13
C LYS A 60 -6.44 21.77 2.11
N ASN A 61 -6.43 22.99 2.64
CA ASN A 61 -5.24 23.79 2.84
C ASN A 61 -4.99 23.92 4.34
N HIS A 62 -3.85 23.39 4.79
CA HIS A 62 -3.43 23.45 6.19
C HIS A 62 -2.91 24.85 6.51
N ASP A 63 -3.84 25.76 6.84
CA ASP A 63 -3.58 27.10 7.33
C ASP A 63 -4.31 27.33 8.66
N LEU A 64 -3.59 27.86 9.67
CA LEU A 64 -4.12 27.99 11.03
C LEU A 64 -5.34 28.93 11.10
N ALA A 65 -5.41 29.96 10.25
CA ALA A 65 -6.57 30.86 10.24
C ALA A 65 -7.77 30.14 9.64
N ARG A 66 -7.56 29.40 8.55
CA ARG A 66 -8.59 28.57 7.90
C ARG A 66 -9.13 27.48 8.83
N GLU A 67 -8.25 26.74 9.50
CA GLU A 67 -8.65 25.68 10.46
C GLU A 67 -9.51 26.25 11.61
N LYS A 68 -9.17 27.44 12.11
CA LYS A 68 -9.96 28.14 13.13
C LYS A 68 -11.31 28.61 12.61
N GLU A 69 -11.39 29.05 11.36
CA GLU A 69 -12.65 29.41 10.71
C GLU A 69 -13.56 28.19 10.58
N LEU A 70 -13.04 27.09 10.03
CA LEU A 70 -13.75 25.83 9.87
C LEU A 70 -14.26 25.31 11.22
N ALA A 71 -13.41 25.32 12.24
CA ALA A 71 -13.81 24.85 13.56
C ALA A 71 -14.96 25.66 14.17
N LYS A 72 -15.01 26.98 13.90
CA LYS A 72 -16.12 27.83 14.33
C LYS A 72 -17.38 27.63 13.49
N GLN A 73 -17.23 27.56 12.16
CA GLN A 73 -18.35 27.45 11.23
C GLN A 73 -19.13 26.14 11.42
N TYR A 74 -18.42 25.03 11.59
CA TYR A 74 -19.00 23.69 11.70
C TYR A 74 -19.09 23.19 13.15
N ASN A 75 -18.64 24.00 14.12
CA ASN A 75 -18.62 23.67 15.54
C ASN A 75 -17.99 22.29 15.83
N CYS A 76 -16.85 22.01 15.20
CA CYS A 76 -16.14 20.74 15.31
C CYS A 76 -14.62 20.95 15.26
N SER A 77 -13.84 19.95 15.66
CA SER A 77 -12.38 20.04 15.59
C SER A 77 -11.87 19.88 14.16
N CYS A 78 -10.73 20.52 13.85
CA CYS A 78 -9.98 20.30 12.62
C CYS A 78 -8.69 19.55 12.96
N TYR A 79 -8.39 18.49 12.21
CA TYR A 79 -7.19 17.67 12.43
C TYR A 79 -6.43 17.44 11.12
N ASN A 80 -5.11 17.26 11.24
CA ASN A 80 -4.24 16.77 10.19
C ASN A 80 -3.80 15.33 10.53
N PRO A 81 -4.55 14.30 10.11
CA PRO A 81 -4.24 12.90 10.39
C PRO A 81 -2.80 12.45 10.15
N MET A 82 -2.13 13.00 9.13
CA MET A 82 -0.75 12.64 8.81
C MET A 82 0.27 13.06 9.87
N THR A 83 -0.05 14.06 10.71
CA THR A 83 0.88 14.62 11.71
C THR A 83 0.33 14.58 13.14
N HIS A 84 -0.95 14.27 13.31
CA HIS A 84 -1.63 14.32 14.60
C HIS A 84 -1.52 13.02 15.40
N GLU A 85 -1.01 13.11 16.64
CA GLU A 85 -0.65 11.95 17.49
C GLU A 85 -1.77 10.92 17.69
N LEU A 86 -3.04 11.35 17.74
CA LEU A 86 -4.16 10.42 17.91
C LEU A 86 -4.21 9.37 16.80
N PHE A 87 -3.97 9.77 15.55
CA PHE A 87 -3.97 8.87 14.40
C PHE A 87 -2.73 7.99 14.41
N THR A 88 -1.57 8.56 14.76
CA THR A 88 -0.33 7.80 14.97
C THR A 88 -0.51 6.65 15.95
N ARG A 89 -1.09 6.94 17.12
CA ARG A 89 -1.33 5.95 18.18
C ARG A 89 -2.30 4.85 17.73
N PHE A 90 -3.33 5.22 16.97
CA PHE A 90 -4.26 4.25 16.40
C PHE A 90 -3.54 3.34 15.41
N ILE A 91 -2.81 3.91 14.45
CA ILE A 91 -2.06 3.16 13.44
C ILE A 91 -1.06 2.20 14.10
N MET A 92 -0.31 2.65 15.10
CA MET A 92 0.62 1.78 15.84
C MET A 92 -0.06 0.60 16.56
N ARG A 93 -1.32 0.78 16.98
CA ARG A 93 -2.08 -0.26 17.66
C ARG A 93 -2.60 -1.30 16.67
N GLU A 94 -3.09 -0.88 15.52
CA GLU A 94 -3.67 -1.78 14.52
C GLU A 94 -2.59 -2.47 13.67
N TYR A 95 -1.47 -1.80 13.40
CA TYR A 95 -0.41 -2.28 12.52
C TYR A 95 0.90 -2.49 13.30
N PRO A 96 1.28 -3.75 13.59
CA PRO A 96 2.53 -4.05 14.29
C PRO A 96 3.75 -3.49 13.56
N MET A 97 4.59 -2.74 14.29
CA MET A 97 5.77 -2.10 13.73
C MET A 97 6.88 -1.89 14.75
N THR A 98 8.10 -1.77 14.26
CA THR A 98 9.30 -1.39 14.99
C THR A 98 9.74 0.00 14.52
N ILE A 99 10.15 0.86 15.45
CA ILE A 99 10.52 2.24 15.20
C ILE A 99 11.97 2.43 15.68
N ASP A 100 12.86 2.72 14.74
CA ASP A 100 14.29 2.87 14.97
C ASP A 100 14.77 4.26 14.53
N PRO A 101 15.53 4.99 15.37
CA PRO A 101 16.18 6.22 14.92
C PRO A 101 17.35 5.90 13.97
N VAL A 102 17.43 6.64 12.86
CA VAL A 102 18.53 6.61 11.90
C VAL A 102 19.33 7.89 12.07
N VAL A 103 20.45 7.79 12.78
CA VAL A 103 21.30 8.94 13.07
C VAL A 103 22.20 9.27 11.88
N THR A 104 22.82 8.26 11.28
CA THR A 104 23.75 8.44 10.15
C THR A 104 23.47 7.50 8.98
N VAL A 105 23.72 7.99 7.76
CA VAL A 105 23.72 7.19 6.52
C VAL A 105 25.01 7.50 5.78
N ASN A 106 25.80 6.47 5.47
CA ASN A 106 27.10 6.58 4.79
C ASN A 106 28.05 7.61 5.46
N GLY A 107 28.04 7.67 6.80
CA GLY A 107 28.87 8.59 7.58
C GLY A 107 28.34 10.02 7.72
N ASN A 108 27.23 10.36 7.06
CA ASN A 108 26.61 11.68 7.17
C ASN A 108 25.46 11.66 8.19
N LEU A 109 25.34 12.72 8.99
CA LEU A 109 24.21 12.92 9.90
C LEU A 109 22.95 13.23 9.08
N VAL A 110 21.90 12.44 9.25
CA VAL A 110 20.62 12.61 8.54
C VAL A 110 19.45 12.86 9.49
N GLY A 111 19.44 12.25 10.67
CA GLY A 111 18.39 12.46 11.67
C GLY A 111 16.99 12.06 11.19
N GLN A 112 16.80 10.77 10.89
CA GLN A 112 15.53 10.23 10.37
C GLN A 112 14.97 9.15 11.29
N TRP A 113 13.73 8.78 11.06
CA TRP A 113 13.05 7.65 11.69
C TRP A 113 12.82 6.57 10.64
N ARG A 114 13.25 5.36 10.96
CA ARG A 114 12.95 4.15 10.20
C ARG A 114 11.83 3.40 10.90
N VAL A 115 10.76 3.10 10.18
CA VAL A 115 9.66 2.27 10.67
C VAL A 115 9.58 1.03 9.81
N ALA A 116 9.59 -0.14 10.43
CA ALA A 116 9.47 -1.42 9.76
C ALA A 116 8.26 -2.18 10.30
N SER A 117 7.50 -2.84 9.42
CA SER A 117 6.44 -3.75 9.85
C SER A 117 7.05 -4.87 10.70
N ASN A 118 6.39 -5.22 11.80
CA ASN A 118 6.85 -6.27 12.71
C ASN A 118 5.80 -7.38 12.79
N GLY A 119 5.63 -8.08 11.67
CA GLY A 119 4.60 -9.09 11.47
C GLY A 119 5.16 -10.49 11.16
N ALA A 120 4.30 -11.38 10.69
CA ALA A 120 4.63 -12.78 10.41
C ALA A 120 5.71 -12.97 9.33
N SER A 121 5.95 -11.99 8.47
CA SER A 121 6.95 -12.04 7.40
C SER A 121 8.34 -11.52 7.79
N THR A 122 8.51 -11.00 9.02
CA THR A 122 9.79 -10.46 9.47
C THR A 122 10.89 -11.52 9.42
N GLY A 123 11.95 -11.26 8.63
CA GLY A 123 13.08 -12.18 8.47
C GLY A 123 12.82 -13.37 7.53
N ILE A 124 11.67 -13.41 6.85
CA ILE A 124 11.33 -14.42 5.85
C ILE A 124 11.68 -13.89 4.46
N ASN A 125 12.23 -14.74 3.59
CA ASN A 125 12.49 -14.38 2.20
C ASN A 125 11.17 -14.02 1.48
N PHE A 126 11.21 -13.04 0.58
CA PHE A 126 10.03 -12.55 -0.15
C PHE A 126 9.25 -13.64 -0.88
N THR A 127 9.90 -14.58 -1.58
CA THR A 127 9.20 -15.63 -2.32
C THR A 127 8.49 -16.59 -1.37
N THR A 128 9.15 -16.99 -0.29
CA THR A 128 8.55 -17.83 0.75
C THR A 128 7.39 -17.13 1.45
N ALA A 129 7.56 -15.86 1.85
CA ALA A 129 6.50 -15.08 2.48
C ALA A 129 5.26 -14.98 1.59
N PHE A 130 5.48 -14.76 0.30
CA PHE A 130 4.45 -14.67 -0.71
C PHE A 130 3.72 -16.00 -0.91
N GLN A 131 4.43 -17.13 -1.03
CA GLN A 131 3.81 -18.47 -1.16
C GLN A 131 2.94 -18.85 0.03
N HIS A 132 3.33 -18.41 1.22
CA HIS A 132 2.57 -18.63 2.45
C HIS A 132 1.51 -17.55 2.72
N LYS A 133 1.27 -16.64 1.77
CA LYS A 133 0.30 -15.54 1.87
C LYS A 133 0.52 -14.68 3.11
N LEU A 134 1.78 -14.52 3.52
CA LEU A 134 2.14 -13.67 4.64
C LEU A 134 2.08 -12.21 4.20
N PRO A 135 1.66 -11.27 5.08
CA PRO A 135 1.70 -9.85 4.78
C PRO A 135 3.10 -9.42 4.38
N GLU A 136 3.22 -8.58 3.35
CA GLU A 136 4.52 -8.08 2.92
C GLU A 136 5.23 -7.29 4.03
N PHE A 137 6.52 -7.57 4.22
CA PHE A 137 7.38 -6.77 5.08
C PHE A 137 7.66 -5.41 4.42
N CYS A 138 7.28 -4.32 5.09
CA CYS A 138 7.45 -2.96 4.59
C CYS A 138 8.30 -2.09 5.50
N VAL A 139 9.10 -1.22 4.89
CA VAL A 139 9.98 -0.26 5.59
C VAL A 139 9.73 1.12 5.02
N THR A 140 9.56 2.09 5.91
CA THR A 140 9.41 3.51 5.58
C THR A 140 10.43 4.33 6.35
N GLN A 141 10.80 5.49 5.80
CA GLN A 141 11.72 6.44 6.42
C GLN A 141 11.22 7.87 6.23
N SER A 142 11.27 8.68 7.29
CA SER A 142 11.00 10.13 7.24
C SER A 142 11.76 10.85 8.35
N GLU A 143 12.02 12.15 8.18
CA GLU A 143 12.50 13.03 9.25
C GLU A 143 11.46 13.18 10.37
N SER A 144 10.18 13.03 10.04
CA SER A 144 9.07 13.01 10.99
C SER A 144 8.72 11.58 11.38
N MET A 145 8.81 11.28 12.68
CA MET A 145 8.42 9.97 13.22
C MET A 145 6.96 9.65 12.90
N THR A 146 6.07 10.64 13.06
CA THR A 146 4.64 10.47 12.83
C THR A 146 4.35 10.13 11.37
N GLU A 147 5.00 10.81 10.43
CA GLU A 147 4.84 10.51 9.00
C GLU A 147 5.38 9.12 8.66
N ALA A 148 6.56 8.75 9.19
CA ALA A 148 7.13 7.43 8.95
C ALA A 148 6.19 6.30 9.43
N ILE A 149 5.57 6.48 10.60
CA ILE A 149 4.57 5.56 11.18
C ILE A 149 3.33 5.49 10.29
N VAL A 150 2.76 6.63 9.92
CA VAL A 150 1.52 6.67 9.14
C VAL A 150 1.74 6.06 7.74
N HIS A 151 2.85 6.41 7.07
CA HIS A 151 3.21 5.79 5.80
C HIS A 151 3.41 4.28 5.92
N ASN A 152 4.01 3.80 7.01
CA ASN A 152 4.15 2.36 7.23
C ASN A 152 2.78 1.70 7.37
N GLY A 153 1.87 2.28 8.16
CA GLY A 153 0.50 1.79 8.32
C GLY A 153 -0.27 1.77 7.00
N LEU A 154 -0.19 2.82 6.20
CA LEU A 154 -0.80 2.90 4.86
C LEU A 154 -0.28 1.75 3.97
N MET A 155 1.03 1.51 3.95
CA MET A 155 1.63 0.40 3.21
C MET A 155 1.17 -0.97 3.73
N GLN A 156 1.14 -1.17 5.05
CA GLN A 156 0.66 -2.43 5.64
C GLN A 156 -0.80 -2.72 5.26
N ALA A 157 -1.63 -1.69 5.20
CA ALA A 157 -3.02 -1.76 4.75
C ALA A 157 -3.19 -2.05 3.24
N GLY A 158 -2.11 -2.00 2.45
CA GLY A 158 -2.13 -2.30 1.02
C GLY A 158 -1.93 -1.10 0.10
N ILE A 159 -1.89 0.13 0.62
CA ILE A 159 -1.70 1.33 -0.21
C ILE A 159 -0.28 1.34 -0.77
N GLY A 160 -0.17 1.52 -2.09
CA GLY A 160 1.11 1.47 -2.80
C GLY A 160 1.52 0.08 -3.24
N ARG A 161 0.69 -0.95 -3.00
CA ARG A 161 0.90 -2.32 -3.49
C ARG A 161 0.16 -2.55 -4.81
N ASN A 162 0.74 -3.38 -5.64
CA ASN A 162 0.22 -3.79 -6.94
C ASN A 162 -0.29 -5.22 -6.85
N ALA A 163 -1.37 -5.52 -7.57
CA ALA A 163 -1.96 -6.84 -7.61
C ALA A 163 -1.24 -7.79 -8.58
N TYR A 164 -1.02 -9.02 -8.14
CA TYR A 164 -0.49 -10.11 -8.92
C TYR A 164 -1.32 -11.38 -8.70
N LEU A 165 -1.37 -12.21 -9.73
CA LEU A 165 -1.82 -13.58 -9.65
C LEU A 165 -0.61 -14.49 -9.68
N TYR A 166 -0.47 -15.30 -8.63
CA TYR A 166 0.53 -16.35 -8.58
C TYR A 166 -0.12 -17.69 -8.89
N PHE A 167 0.32 -18.32 -9.97
CA PHE A 167 -0.15 -19.64 -10.35
C PHE A 167 0.75 -20.71 -9.76
N GLN A 168 0.15 -21.77 -9.20
CA GLN A 168 0.91 -22.95 -8.82
C GLN A 168 1.35 -23.71 -10.08
N GLN A 169 2.22 -24.72 -9.91
CA GLN A 169 2.76 -25.49 -11.03
C GLN A 169 1.68 -26.23 -11.85
N ASP A 170 0.51 -26.47 -11.27
CA ASP A 170 -0.65 -27.06 -11.96
C ASP A 170 -1.35 -26.08 -12.93
N MET A 171 -1.00 -24.78 -12.87
CA MET A 171 -1.60 -23.67 -13.63
C MET A 171 -3.12 -23.46 -13.41
N GLU A 172 -3.70 -24.20 -12.48
CA GLU A 172 -5.14 -24.16 -12.18
C GLU A 172 -5.38 -23.53 -10.81
N THR A 173 -4.51 -23.81 -9.85
CA THR A 173 -4.54 -23.20 -8.53
C THR A 173 -3.79 -21.87 -8.58
N TYR A 174 -4.39 -20.82 -8.01
CA TYR A 174 -3.80 -19.49 -8.00
C TYR A 174 -4.07 -18.75 -6.70
N ASP A 175 -3.27 -17.72 -6.45
CA ASP A 175 -3.43 -16.79 -5.34
C ASP A 175 -3.38 -15.34 -5.83
N VAL A 176 -4.35 -14.52 -5.41
CA VAL A 176 -4.26 -13.06 -5.55
C VAL A 176 -3.44 -12.51 -4.39
N VAL A 177 -2.45 -11.72 -4.73
CA VAL A 177 -1.48 -11.17 -3.77
C VAL A 177 -1.11 -9.75 -4.15
N PHE A 178 -0.97 -8.90 -3.14
CA PHE A 178 -0.63 -7.50 -3.29
C PHE A 178 0.80 -7.30 -2.79
N ILE A 179 1.67 -6.79 -3.66
CA ILE A 179 3.09 -6.56 -3.32
C ILE A 179 3.53 -5.15 -3.72
N SER A 180 4.43 -4.56 -2.95
CA SER A 180 5.04 -3.29 -3.31
C SER A 180 5.91 -3.42 -4.57
N PRO A 181 6.13 -2.33 -5.33
CA PRO A 181 7.06 -2.32 -6.44
C PRO A 181 8.46 -2.80 -6.06
N GLN A 182 8.96 -2.44 -4.88
CA GLN A 182 10.29 -2.81 -4.41
C GLN A 182 10.41 -4.33 -4.24
N THR A 183 9.43 -4.95 -3.59
CA THR A 183 9.40 -6.41 -3.44
C THR A 183 9.20 -7.11 -4.79
N ALA A 184 8.39 -6.55 -5.68
CA ALA A 184 8.24 -7.08 -7.04
C ALA A 184 9.57 -7.14 -7.79
N GLU A 185 10.41 -6.09 -7.70
CA GLU A 185 11.75 -6.10 -8.30
C GLU A 185 12.68 -7.16 -7.68
N ALA A 186 12.56 -7.42 -6.38
CA ALA A 186 13.31 -8.48 -5.72
C ALA A 186 12.86 -9.88 -6.18
N ILE A 187 11.54 -10.10 -6.27
CA ILE A 187 10.95 -11.38 -6.71
C ILE A 187 11.33 -11.69 -8.17
N LYS A 188 11.39 -10.68 -9.05
CA LYS A 188 11.82 -10.84 -10.45
C LYS A 188 13.20 -11.47 -10.62
N GLN A 189 14.08 -11.37 -9.61
CA GLN A 189 15.40 -11.98 -9.66
C GLN A 189 15.35 -13.52 -9.52
N ASP A 190 14.27 -14.07 -8.99
CA ASP A 190 13.99 -15.51 -9.03
C ASP A 190 13.14 -15.81 -10.27
N SER A 191 13.81 -16.09 -11.39
CA SER A 191 13.15 -16.33 -12.68
C SER A 191 12.19 -17.52 -12.65
N SER A 192 12.50 -18.55 -11.84
CA SER A 192 11.67 -19.74 -11.68
C SER A 192 10.35 -19.43 -11.00
N PHE A 193 10.40 -18.53 -10.01
CA PHE A 193 9.23 -18.04 -9.32
C PHE A 193 8.45 -17.06 -10.17
N TRP A 194 9.15 -16.08 -10.75
CA TRP A 194 8.57 -15.00 -11.52
C TRP A 194 7.83 -15.52 -12.75
N ALA A 195 8.27 -16.61 -13.39
CA ALA A 195 7.59 -17.23 -14.52
C ALA A 195 6.12 -17.58 -14.27
N TYR A 196 5.71 -17.72 -13.00
CA TYR A 196 4.34 -18.03 -12.59
C TYR A 196 3.58 -16.85 -11.97
N CYS A 197 4.20 -15.67 -11.93
CA CYS A 197 3.59 -14.45 -11.41
C CYS A 197 3.12 -13.55 -12.56
N VAL A 198 1.82 -13.28 -12.62
CA VAL A 198 1.21 -12.42 -13.64
C VAL A 198 0.72 -11.13 -12.98
N ARG A 199 1.10 -9.97 -13.55
CA ARG A 199 0.63 -8.66 -13.11
C ARG A 199 -0.82 -8.42 -13.55
N VAL A 200 -1.67 -7.95 -12.64
CA VAL A 200 -3.10 -7.69 -12.93
C VAL A 200 -3.51 -6.27 -12.49
N ALA A 201 -3.29 -5.29 -13.36
CA ALA A 201 -3.42 -3.87 -13.02
C ALA A 201 -4.83 -3.44 -12.59
N GLU A 202 -5.87 -4.06 -13.17
CA GLU A 202 -7.25 -3.77 -12.84
C GLU A 202 -7.62 -4.08 -11.38
N LEU A 203 -6.85 -4.95 -10.71
CA LEU A 203 -7.11 -5.36 -9.33
C LEU A 203 -6.42 -4.49 -8.28
N ASP A 204 -5.51 -3.58 -8.66
CA ASP A 204 -4.79 -2.71 -7.70
C ASP A 204 -5.73 -1.94 -6.79
N GLN A 205 -6.87 -1.52 -7.33
CA GLN A 205 -7.86 -0.71 -6.62
C GLN A 205 -8.45 -1.41 -5.40
N TYR A 206 -8.34 -2.73 -5.34
CA TYR A 206 -8.87 -3.58 -4.28
C TYR A 206 -7.83 -3.95 -3.22
N ALA A 207 -6.60 -3.42 -3.29
CA ALA A 207 -5.51 -3.77 -2.38
C ALA A 207 -5.83 -3.56 -0.89
N VAL A 208 -6.79 -2.67 -0.58
CA VAL A 208 -7.17 -2.34 0.79
C VAL A 208 -8.47 -3.03 1.21
N ILE A 209 -9.46 -3.13 0.30
CA ILE A 209 -10.81 -3.62 0.63
C ILE A 209 -11.03 -5.10 0.26
N GLY A 210 -10.08 -5.73 -0.43
CA GLY A 210 -10.21 -7.09 -0.96
C GLY A 210 -10.88 -7.13 -2.33
N VAL A 211 -10.55 -8.15 -3.11
CA VAL A 211 -11.05 -8.32 -4.49
C VAL A 211 -12.44 -8.96 -4.47
N PRO A 212 -13.43 -8.38 -5.17
CA PRO A 212 -14.71 -9.04 -5.40
C PRO A 212 -14.55 -10.30 -6.26
N GLU A 213 -15.28 -11.37 -5.93
CA GLU A 213 -15.16 -12.68 -6.61
C GLU A 213 -15.37 -12.59 -8.14
N GLU A 214 -16.29 -11.74 -8.60
CA GLU A 214 -16.53 -11.55 -10.04
C GLU A 214 -15.35 -10.90 -10.77
N GLU A 215 -14.72 -9.90 -10.15
CA GLU A 215 -13.55 -9.20 -10.69
C GLU A 215 -12.32 -10.11 -10.70
N GLU A 216 -12.16 -10.92 -9.65
CA GLU A 216 -11.11 -11.94 -9.57
C GLU A 216 -11.23 -12.95 -10.72
N ARG A 217 -12.43 -13.50 -10.96
CA ARG A 217 -12.64 -14.48 -12.03
C ARG A 217 -12.28 -13.93 -13.41
N LEU A 218 -12.71 -12.69 -13.70
CA LEU A 218 -12.39 -12.02 -14.97
C LEU A 218 -10.89 -11.78 -15.15
N ALA A 219 -10.20 -11.40 -14.08
CA ALA A 219 -8.75 -11.23 -14.07
C ALA A 219 -8.01 -12.54 -14.32
N VAL A 220 -8.44 -13.64 -13.70
CA VAL A 220 -7.81 -14.97 -13.82
C VAL A 220 -7.88 -15.49 -15.25
N GLU A 221 -9.01 -15.34 -15.93
CA GLU A 221 -9.15 -15.77 -17.33
C GLU A 221 -8.15 -15.07 -18.26
N LYS A 222 -7.97 -13.76 -18.10
CA LYS A 222 -6.98 -12.99 -18.86
C LYS A 222 -5.55 -13.37 -18.46
N ALA A 223 -5.31 -13.56 -17.17
CA ALA A 223 -3.98 -13.87 -16.65
C ALA A 223 -3.49 -15.26 -17.08
N LYS A 224 -4.38 -16.26 -17.21
CA LYS A 224 -4.03 -17.58 -17.75
C LYS A 224 -3.47 -17.50 -19.18
N LEU A 225 -3.99 -16.60 -20.02
CA LEU A 225 -3.45 -16.38 -21.36
C LEU A 225 -2.04 -15.77 -21.31
N ALA A 226 -1.83 -14.78 -20.45
CA ALA A 226 -0.51 -14.15 -20.25
C ALA A 226 0.53 -15.14 -19.67
N LEU A 227 0.10 -15.99 -18.74
CA LEU A 227 0.92 -17.02 -18.11
C LEU A 227 1.52 -17.99 -19.14
N VAL A 228 0.72 -18.44 -20.11
CA VAL A 228 1.18 -19.35 -21.16
C VAL A 228 2.31 -18.73 -21.98
N VAL A 229 2.20 -17.44 -22.31
CA VAL A 229 3.24 -16.71 -23.06
C VAL A 229 4.51 -16.59 -22.23
N GLN A 230 4.39 -16.13 -20.98
CA GLN A 230 5.50 -15.93 -20.05
C GLN A 230 6.27 -17.24 -19.76
N MET A 231 5.56 -18.35 -19.55
CA MET A 231 6.19 -19.66 -19.37
C MET A 231 6.90 -20.18 -20.64
N ALA A 232 6.35 -19.89 -21.83
CA ALA A 232 6.98 -20.27 -23.08
C ALA A 232 8.27 -19.49 -23.37
N GLU A 233 8.37 -18.25 -22.88
CA GLU A 233 9.59 -17.43 -22.91
C GLU A 233 10.62 -17.99 -21.93
N TYR A 234 10.23 -18.20 -20.66
CA TYR A 234 11.10 -18.79 -19.64
C TYR A 234 11.70 -20.14 -20.09
N LYS A 235 10.90 -21.04 -20.67
CA LYS A 235 11.41 -22.33 -21.18
C LYS A 235 12.40 -22.16 -22.32
N ARG A 236 12.21 -21.16 -23.19
CA ARG A 236 13.13 -20.88 -24.30
C ARG A 236 14.48 -20.39 -23.78
N GLU A 237 14.48 -19.46 -22.85
CA GLU A 237 15.70 -18.87 -22.26
C GLU A 237 16.54 -19.91 -21.52
N ASN A 238 15.91 -20.78 -20.71
CA ASN A 238 16.63 -21.84 -19.99
C ASN A 238 17.08 -22.99 -20.92
N ALA A 239 16.38 -23.25 -22.02
CA ALA A 239 16.83 -24.22 -23.01
C ALA A 239 18.09 -23.75 -23.75
N SER A 240 18.22 -22.44 -24.05
CA SER A 240 19.42 -21.88 -24.66
C SER A 240 20.66 -21.92 -23.76
N GLU A 241 20.52 -21.69 -22.45
CA GLU A 241 21.67 -21.76 -21.53
C GLU A 241 22.25 -23.17 -21.38
N SER A 242 21.43 -24.21 -21.59
CA SER A 242 21.88 -25.61 -21.51
C SER A 242 22.73 -26.08 -22.69
N ILE A 243 22.74 -25.34 -23.81
CA ILE A 243 23.44 -25.71 -25.05
C ILE A 243 24.84 -25.08 -25.11
N ASP A 244 25.06 -23.92 -24.49
CA ASP A 244 26.35 -23.21 -24.50
C ASP A 244 27.36 -23.70 -23.43
N GLY A 245 26.97 -24.63 -22.55
CA GLY A 245 27.82 -25.20 -21.51
C GLY A 245 28.60 -26.47 -21.90
N VAL A 246 28.54 -26.88 -23.17
CA VAL A 246 29.23 -28.08 -23.68
C VAL A 246 30.13 -27.72 -24.86
N LEU A 247 31.25 -27.04 -24.59
CA LEU A 247 32.42 -27.00 -25.46
C LEU A 247 33.72 -27.00 -24.65
#